data_AF-W6QEH9-F1
#
_entry.id   AF-W6QEH9-F1
#
_cell.length_a   1.000
_cell.length_b   1.000
_cell.length_c   1.000
_cell.angle_alpha   90.00
_cell.angle_beta   90.00
_cell.angle_gamma   90.00
#
_symmetry.space_group_name_H-M   'P 1'
#
loop_
_entity.id
_entity.type
_entity.pdbx_description
1 polymer ?
#
loop_
_entity_poly.entity_id
_entity_poly.type
_entity_poly.pdbx_seq_one_letter_code
_entity_poly.pdbx_strand_id
1 'polypeptide(L)'
;MDSLNSSLDQEKQGEQSCPSIEVIRYALATEPFQPILKVLADLERDDPKFLFPAARLVGFYRRLWESCVSKHIDLQKIEQSNEILKEAGMYLRKERDGLQLYHNNPNLAGFTDVVREENTTSGDAV
;
A
#
# COMPACT_ATOMS: atom_id res chain seq x y z
N MET A 1 -55.13 6.88 1.45
CA MET A 1 -54.82 5.93 0.38
C MET A 1 -54.77 6.78 -0.87
N ASP A 2 -53.61 7.13 -1.41
CA ASP A 2 -52.60 6.20 -1.91
C ASP A 2 -51.15 6.63 -1.70
N SER A 3 -50.31 5.60 -1.71
CA SER A 3 -48.93 5.52 -1.23
C SER A 3 -47.90 6.37 -1.98
N LEU A 4 -46.99 6.94 -1.21
CA LEU A 4 -45.66 7.36 -1.65
C LEU A 4 -44.76 6.12 -1.79
N ASN A 5 -44.41 5.74 -3.02
CA ASN A 5 -43.21 4.94 -3.30
C ASN A 5 -42.21 5.92 -3.92
N SER A 6 -41.35 6.60 -3.16
CA SER A 6 -40.11 6.13 -2.51
C SER A 6 -39.18 5.35 -3.44
N SER A 7 -38.16 6.08 -3.90
CA SER A 7 -36.77 5.69 -4.17
C SER A 7 -36.51 4.23 -4.56
N LEU A 8 -36.13 4.06 -5.83
CA LEU A 8 -35.25 2.97 -6.24
C LEU A 8 -34.07 3.58 -6.98
N ASP A 9 -33.20 4.26 -6.23
CA ASP A 9 -31.82 4.49 -6.66
C ASP A 9 -31.14 3.13 -6.75
N GLN A 10 -31.14 2.56 -7.96
CA GLN A 10 -30.26 1.44 -8.29
C GLN A 10 -28.84 1.97 -8.46
N GLU A 11 -28.20 2.30 -7.33
CA GLU A 11 -26.74 2.37 -7.28
C GLU A 11 -26.23 0.92 -7.24
N LYS A 12 -26.08 0.33 -8.43
CA LYS A 12 -25.37 -0.92 -8.61
C LYS A 12 -23.89 -0.63 -8.36
N GLN A 13 -23.49 -0.66 -7.09
CA GLN A 13 -22.09 -0.73 -6.73
C GLN A 13 -21.55 -2.05 -7.27
N GLY A 14 -20.84 -1.95 -8.40
CA GLY A 14 -19.80 -2.90 -8.74
C GLY A 14 -18.70 -2.75 -7.71
N GLU A 15 -18.91 -3.28 -6.51
CA GLU A 15 -17.80 -3.72 -5.68
C GLU A 15 -17.14 -4.85 -6.46
N GLN A 16 -16.21 -4.48 -7.33
CA GLN A 16 -15.07 -5.32 -7.65
C GLN A 16 -14.31 -5.45 -6.32
N SER A 17 -14.84 -6.31 -5.44
CA SER A 17 -14.16 -6.72 -4.22
C SER A 17 -12.83 -7.27 -4.69
N CYS A 18 -11.75 -6.51 -4.40
CA CYS A 18 -10.41 -7.04 -4.50
C CYS A 18 -10.45 -8.38 -3.76
N PRO A 19 -10.21 -9.52 -4.45
CA PRO A 19 -10.23 -10.79 -3.76
C PRO A 19 -9.30 -10.62 -2.57
N SER A 20 -9.83 -10.87 -1.36
CA SER A 20 -9.04 -10.65 -0.16
C SER A 20 -7.70 -11.36 -0.33
N ILE A 21 -6.62 -10.83 0.25
CA ILE A 21 -5.29 -11.46 0.14
C ILE A 21 -5.35 -12.96 0.51
N GLU A 22 -6.30 -13.34 1.35
CA GLU A 22 -6.63 -14.72 1.70
C GLU A 22 -7.20 -15.56 0.54
N VAL A 23 -8.11 -15.00 -0.27
CA VAL A 23 -8.61 -15.63 -1.51
C VAL A 23 -7.51 -15.78 -2.54
N ILE A 24 -6.64 -14.77 -2.70
CA ILE A 24 -5.49 -14.85 -3.61
C ILE A 24 -4.51 -15.93 -3.11
N ARG A 25 -4.20 -15.94 -1.81
CA ARG A 25 -3.35 -16.98 -1.18
C ARG A 25 -3.94 -18.38 -1.38
N TYR A 26 -5.25 -18.54 -1.21
CA TYR A 26 -5.92 -19.82 -1.36
C TYR A 26 -5.93 -20.30 -2.82
N ALA A 27 -6.22 -19.41 -3.77
CA ALA A 27 -6.18 -19.72 -5.20
C ALA A 27 -4.76 -20.14 -5.64
N LEU A 28 -3.74 -19.36 -5.28
CA LEU A 28 -2.33 -19.67 -5.55
C LEU A 28 -1.83 -20.93 -4.83
N ALA A 29 -2.48 -21.35 -3.75
CA ALA A 29 -2.13 -22.57 -3.02
C ALA A 29 -2.86 -23.83 -3.52
N THR A 30 -4.00 -23.69 -4.20
CA THR A 30 -4.84 -24.83 -4.60
C THR A 30 -4.80 -25.12 -6.09
N GLU A 31 -4.61 -24.11 -6.94
CA GLU A 31 -4.46 -24.27 -8.39
C GLU A 31 -3.23 -25.11 -8.79
N PRO A 32 -2.02 -24.91 -8.21
CA PRO A 32 -0.81 -25.65 -8.63
C PRO A 32 -0.86 -27.14 -8.30
N PHE A 33 -1.70 -27.52 -7.33
CA PHE A 33 -1.77 -28.89 -6.81
C PHE A 33 -2.85 -29.73 -7.49
N GLN A 34 -3.72 -29.14 -8.31
CA GLN A 34 -4.79 -29.88 -9.01
C GLN A 34 -4.28 -31.12 -9.76
N PRO A 35 -3.17 -31.06 -10.53
CA PRO A 35 -2.66 -32.24 -11.23
C PRO A 35 -2.24 -33.35 -10.27
N ILE A 36 -1.58 -33.00 -9.16
CA ILE A 36 -1.07 -33.98 -8.18
C ILE A 36 -2.22 -34.63 -7.41
N LEU A 37 -3.29 -33.88 -7.12
CA LEU A 37 -4.49 -34.41 -6.47
C LEU A 37 -5.20 -35.42 -7.38
N LYS A 38 -5.23 -35.15 -8.68
CA LYS A 38 -5.75 -36.11 -9.67
C LYS A 38 -4.91 -37.39 -9.71
N VAL A 39 -3.58 -37.27 -9.73
CA VAL A 39 -2.67 -38.42 -9.67
C VAL A 39 -2.86 -39.24 -8.39
N LEU A 40 -3.11 -38.59 -7.25
CA LEU A 40 -3.43 -39.29 -6.00
C LEU A 40 -4.77 -40.06 -6.08
N ALA A 41 -5.79 -39.48 -6.73
CA ALA A 41 -7.07 -40.15 -6.93
C ALA A 41 -6.95 -41.36 -7.89
N ASP A 42 -6.15 -41.22 -8.94
CA ASP A 42 -5.85 -42.34 -9.85
C ASP A 42 -5.03 -43.43 -9.13
N LEU A 43 -4.08 -43.04 -8.28
CA LEU A 43 -3.26 -43.95 -7.47
C LEU A 43 -4.09 -44.69 -6.41
N GLU A 44 -5.10 -44.05 -5.80
CA GLU A 44 -6.04 -44.72 -4.89
C GLU A 44 -6.78 -45.89 -5.58
N ARG A 45 -7.11 -45.73 -6.86
CA ARG A 45 -7.81 -46.75 -7.65
C ARG A 45 -6.88 -47.83 -8.17
N ASP A 46 -5.68 -47.46 -8.64
CA ASP A 46 -4.80 -48.35 -9.39
C ASP A 46 -3.76 -49.06 -8.50
N ASP A 47 -3.25 -48.41 -7.44
CA ASP A 47 -2.32 -49.00 -6.46
C ASP A 47 -2.43 -48.33 -5.07
N PRO A 48 -3.42 -48.74 -4.24
CA PRO A 48 -3.70 -48.08 -2.96
C PRO A 48 -2.57 -48.25 -1.92
N LYS A 49 -1.59 -49.13 -2.17
CA LYS A 49 -0.47 -49.37 -1.25
C LYS A 49 0.39 -48.13 -1.05
N PHE A 50 0.48 -47.27 -2.06
CA PHE A 50 1.31 -46.07 -2.04
C PHE A 50 0.53 -44.78 -1.81
N LEU A 51 -0.81 -44.84 -1.77
CA LEU A 51 -1.65 -43.67 -1.58
C LEU A 51 -1.27 -42.89 -0.33
N PHE A 52 -1.17 -43.56 0.81
CA PHE A 52 -0.88 -42.90 2.08
C PHE A 52 0.53 -42.26 2.12
N PRO A 53 1.62 -42.97 1.74
CA PRO A 53 2.93 -42.34 1.57
C PRO A 53 2.94 -41.15 0.60
N ALA A 54 2.27 -41.28 -0.55
CA ALA A 54 2.23 -40.23 -1.56
C ALA A 54 1.43 -39.01 -1.08
N ALA A 55 0.25 -39.21 -0.50
CA ALA A 55 -0.57 -38.15 0.07
C ALA A 55 0.15 -37.43 1.21
N ARG A 56 0.91 -38.16 2.04
CA ARG A 56 1.73 -37.57 3.11
C ARG A 56 2.83 -36.66 2.54
N LEU A 57 3.50 -37.09 1.47
CA LEU A 57 4.52 -36.28 0.80
C LEU A 57 3.92 -35.01 0.17
N VAL A 58 2.80 -35.15 -0.55
CA VAL A 58 2.07 -34.02 -1.14
C VAL A 58 1.63 -33.03 -0.05
N GLY A 59 1.17 -33.53 1.10
CA GLY A 59 0.81 -32.71 2.26
C GLY A 59 1.98 -31.90 2.82
N PHE A 60 3.20 -32.48 2.89
CA PHE A 60 4.39 -31.74 3.29
C PHE A 60 4.78 -30.66 2.28
N TYR A 61 4.76 -31.00 0.99
CA TYR A 61 5.10 -30.07 -0.07
C TYR A 61 4.12 -28.89 -0.12
N ARG A 62 2.82 -29.15 0.06
CA ARG A 62 1.79 -28.11 0.14
C ARG A 62 2.06 -27.11 1.27
N ARG A 63 2.38 -27.59 2.47
CA ARG A 63 2.68 -26.71 3.62
C ARG A 63 3.94 -25.88 3.39
N LEU A 64 4.96 -26.45 2.76
CA LEU A 64 6.18 -25.72 2.38
C LEU A 64 5.87 -24.64 1.35
N TRP A 65 5.09 -24.96 0.32
CA TRP A 65 4.64 -24.01 -0.68
C TRP A 65 3.87 -22.85 -0.08
N GLU A 66 2.87 -23.13 0.78
CA GLU A 66 2.08 -22.12 1.47
C GLU A 66 2.96 -21.18 2.33
N SER A 67 4.00 -21.72 2.98
CA SER A 67 4.98 -20.91 3.73
C SER A 67 5.81 -19.99 2.81
N CYS A 68 6.24 -20.50 1.65
CA CYS A 68 7.01 -19.74 0.67
C CYS A 68 6.17 -18.64 0.00
N VAL A 69 4.93 -18.94 -0.37
CA VAL A 69 4.00 -17.96 -0.98
C VAL A 69 3.66 -16.84 0.01
N SER A 70 3.45 -17.17 1.29
CA SER A 70 3.22 -16.14 2.32
C SER A 70 4.40 -15.17 2.41
N LYS A 71 5.63 -15.68 2.48
CA LYS A 71 6.84 -14.85 2.51
C LYS A 71 6.98 -14.00 1.25
N HIS A 72 6.61 -14.52 0.09
CA HIS A 72 6.66 -13.77 -1.17
C HIS A 72 5.70 -12.58 -1.16
N ILE A 73 4.47 -12.77 -0.67
CA ILE A 73 3.48 -11.69 -0.54
C ILE A 73 3.96 -10.63 0.46
N ASP A 74 4.52 -11.05 1.60
CA ASP A 74 5.08 -10.11 2.58
C ASP A 74 6.24 -9.32 2.00
N LEU A 75 7.12 -9.97 1.23
CA LEU A 75 8.23 -9.30 0.56
C LEU A 75 7.74 -8.29 -0.48
N GLN A 76 6.71 -8.62 -1.28
CA GLN A 76 6.11 -7.66 -2.21
C GLN A 76 5.50 -6.45 -1.49
N LYS A 77 4.80 -6.66 -0.36
CA LYS A 77 4.25 -5.55 0.43
C LYS A 77 5.34 -4.65 1.00
N ILE A 78 6.42 -5.24 1.50
CA ILE A 78 7.58 -4.49 2.02
C ILE A 78 8.20 -3.67 0.88
N GLU A 79 8.39 -4.27 -0.29
CA GLU A 79 8.97 -3.57 -1.44
C GLU A 79 8.09 -2.39 -1.89
N GLN A 80 6.77 -2.59 -2.00
CA GLN A 80 5.83 -1.52 -2.33
C GLN A 80 5.88 -0.36 -1.31
N SER A 81 5.90 -0.69 -0.02
CA SER A 81 6.01 0.31 1.04
C SER A 81 7.33 1.08 0.96
N ASN A 82 8.43 0.38 0.64
CA ASN A 82 9.75 0.98 0.48
C ASN A 82 9.80 1.95 -0.71
N GLU A 83 9.17 1.60 -1.83
CA GLU A 83 9.07 2.50 -2.99
C GLU A 83 8.26 3.77 -2.67
N ILE A 84 7.11 3.63 -1.99
CA ILE A 84 6.33 4.79 -1.51
C ILE A 84 7.18 5.67 -0.59
N LEU A 85 7.94 5.06 0.33
CA LEU A 85 8.80 5.78 1.26
C LEU A 85 9.93 6.51 0.53
N LYS A 86 10.56 5.90 -0.48
CA LYS A 86 11.57 6.55 -1.32
C LYS A 86 10.99 7.77 -2.04
N GLU A 87 9.80 7.63 -2.63
CA GLU A 87 9.14 8.73 -3.34
C GLU A 87 8.81 9.89 -2.39
N ALA A 88 8.24 9.60 -1.21
CA ALA A 88 7.99 10.61 -0.18
C ALA A 88 9.30 11.30 0.26
N GLY A 89 10.40 10.54 0.40
CA GLY A 89 11.72 11.07 0.71
C GLY A 89 12.27 12.00 -0.37
N MET A 90 12.04 11.69 -1.65
CA MET A 90 12.39 12.58 -2.76
C MET A 90 11.57 13.87 -2.74
N TYR A 91 10.26 13.77 -2.47
CA TYR A 91 9.38 14.94 -2.36
C TYR A 91 9.83 15.89 -1.23
N LEU A 92 10.06 15.36 -0.03
CA LEU A 92 10.52 16.17 1.10
C LEU A 92 11.89 16.82 0.85
N ARG A 93 12.79 16.12 0.13
CA ARG A 93 14.07 16.70 -0.28
C ARG A 93 13.87 17.90 -1.21
N LYS A 94 12.95 17.79 -2.18
CA LYS A 94 12.60 18.87 -3.09
C LYS A 94 12.00 20.07 -2.36
N GLU A 95 11.06 19.84 -1.43
CA GLU A 95 10.47 20.89 -0.60
C GLU A 95 11.52 21.60 0.26
N ARG A 96 12.41 20.84 0.92
CA ARG A 96 13.53 21.39 1.68
C ARG A 96 14.43 22.26 0.81
N ASP A 97 14.81 21.78 -0.37
CA ASP A 97 15.70 22.51 -1.28
C ASP A 97 15.03 23.79 -1.80
N GLY A 98 13.72 23.74 -2.06
CA GLY A 98 12.91 24.92 -2.35
C GLY A 98 12.90 25.93 -1.21
N LEU A 99 12.67 25.48 0.03
CA LEU A 99 12.63 26.35 1.22
C LEU A 99 14.00 26.99 1.53
N GLN A 100 15.09 26.24 1.39
CA GLN A 100 16.44 26.77 1.57
C GLN A 100 16.80 27.85 0.54
N LEU A 101 16.28 27.76 -0.69
CA LEU A 101 16.45 28.79 -1.69
C LEU A 101 15.82 30.13 -1.25
N TYR A 102 14.67 30.09 -0.56
CA TYR A 102 14.03 31.29 0.00
C TYR A 102 14.80 31.86 1.20
N HIS A 103 15.39 31.02 2.05
CA HIS A 103 16.15 31.46 3.22
C HIS A 103 17.51 32.08 2.86
N ASN A 104 18.13 31.62 1.76
CA ASN A 104 19.45 32.06 1.32
C ASN A 104 19.40 33.19 0.29
N ASN A 105 18.26 33.88 0.11
CA ASN A 105 18.16 35.02 -0.79
C ASN A 105 18.63 36.31 -0.07
N PRO A 106 19.83 36.83 -0.35
CA PRO A 106 20.37 38.00 0.35
C PRO A 106 19.57 39.29 0.10
N ASN A 107 18.64 39.31 -0.86
CA ASN A 107 17.82 40.49 -1.15
C ASN A 107 16.69 40.75 -0.14
N LEU A 108 16.45 39.85 0.83
CA LEU A 108 15.48 40.07 1.91
C LEU A 108 16.14 40.39 3.27
N ALA A 109 17.47 40.36 3.34
CA ALA A 109 18.21 40.71 4.56
C ALA A 109 18.39 42.24 4.74
N GLY A 110 17.97 43.05 3.76
CA GLY A 110 18.18 44.51 3.75
C GLY A 110 16.95 45.37 4.06
N PHE A 111 15.78 44.79 4.36
CA PHE A 111 14.54 45.58 4.51
C PHE A 111 13.99 45.68 5.95
N THR A 112 14.64 45.09 6.94
CA THR A 112 14.26 45.24 8.35
C THR A 112 15.18 46.21 9.08
N ASP A 113 15.37 47.42 8.57
CA ASP A 113 15.95 48.51 9.39
C ASP A 113 15.67 49.92 8.86
N VAL A 114 14.40 50.30 8.62
CA VAL A 114 14.03 51.72 8.46
C VAL A 114 12.60 51.98 8.95
N VAL A 115 12.41 52.13 10.26
CA VAL A 115 11.45 53.10 10.83
C VAL A 115 11.98 53.54 12.19
N ARG A 116 12.87 54.55 12.22
CA ARG A 116 12.97 55.51 13.34
C ARG A 116 13.87 56.71 12.96
N GLU A 117 13.42 57.55 12.03
CA GLU A 117 13.82 58.97 12.01
C GLU A 117 12.65 59.78 12.62
N GLU A 118 12.86 60.41 13.77
CA GLU A 118 13.32 61.81 13.92
C GLU A 118 12.17 62.81 13.77
N ASN A 119 11.68 63.25 14.94
CA ASN A 119 10.90 64.46 15.12
C ASN A 119 11.64 65.37 16.11
N THR A 120 12.68 66.03 15.59
CA THR A 120 13.04 67.39 16.01
C THR A 120 12.17 68.32 15.16
N THR A 121 11.47 69.33 15.66
CA THR A 121 11.93 70.66 16.11
C THR A 121 10.61 71.44 16.34
N SER A 122 10.36 72.28 17.34
CA SER A 122 10.83 73.67 17.46
C SER A 122 9.82 74.50 18.29
N GLY A 123 10.30 75.49 19.05
CA GLY A 123 9.56 76.66 19.57
C GLY A 123 8.95 76.50 20.97
N ASP A 124 9.04 77.43 21.92
CA ASP A 124 9.70 78.75 22.06
C ASP A 124 9.58 79.10 23.57
N ALA A 125 10.65 79.52 24.25
CA ALA A 125 10.87 80.87 24.77
C ALA A 125 9.72 81.50 25.60
N VAL A 126 9.91 81.63 26.93
CA VAL A 126 10.09 82.86 27.75
C VAL A 126 10.24 82.45 29.22
#